data_AF-A0A9P6M456-F1
#
_entry.id   AF-A0A9P6M456-F1
#
_cell.length_a   1.000
_cell.length_b   1.000
_cell.length_c   1.000
_cell.angle_alpha   90.00
_cell.angle_beta   90.00
_cell.angle_gamma   90.00
#
_symmetry.space_group_name_H-M   'P 1'
#
loop_
_entity.id
_entity.type
_entity.pdbx_description
1 polymer ?
#
loop_
_entity_poly.entity_id
_entity_poly.type
_entity_poly.pdbx_seq_one_letter_code
_entity_poly.pdbx_strand_id
1 'polypeptide(L)'
;MIVPRINLAAGDYAAHLSAFSILPNQVLVTPTPDHPSLQAVLKAQNKDAYWVQPLAFDPLDPLAQIHSLLDAGADKVVLPYAAFAAGVDSFSHIPQERLAVALSPADFANVEQLLATVSLFILDVDTSAESLEAIKTIAPVVQKGLLPRGGIKRVIAAFSGQGPSSTPGLLAISELGRIGVDTLLSSDILSTDHQDGKLNLGEAFMATVVSDRPDGLFATVVVDEQGISLGLVYSSLESVVESFRTRKGVYFSRSRGLWHKGASSGSTQDLIKVHVDCDSDALQFTVFATTTFADVLGLRPDQTLKSRKISAPAGSYTQRLFKDSNLVQSKIMEEAEELCEATTPEDIAWETADLIYFALVKCVANGVSLRDVEQQLENRSRKITRRPGHAKPKWDVSAKEAATAASASAPAAPAPAPAPVSAPSKTGRILMKSYKMKSLSVDDQSKLLLRPIIQSNDIMARVKPIVEAVRERGDAALLELTAKFDGVQLNKTVISAPFSPESMVLDEKTRAAIDQAYDNIQKFHAAQILSAH
;
A
#
# COMPACT_ATOMS: atom_id res chain seq x y z
N MET A 1 10.49 -11.76 -3.34
CA MET A 1 11.11 -12.14 -4.63
C MET A 1 10.10 -12.82 -5.56
N ILE A 2 9.98 -12.33 -6.80
CA ILE A 2 9.29 -13.08 -7.87
C ILE A 2 10.20 -14.24 -8.27
N VAL A 3 9.68 -15.48 -8.30
CA VAL A 3 10.48 -16.63 -8.73
C VAL A 3 10.70 -16.47 -10.23
N PRO A 4 11.94 -16.16 -10.68
CA PRO A 4 12.12 -15.79 -12.06
C PRO A 4 11.91 -16.99 -12.98
N ARG A 5 11.41 -16.76 -14.18
CA ARG A 5 11.66 -17.66 -15.31
C ARG A 5 13.14 -17.49 -15.67
N ILE A 6 14.07 -18.13 -14.95
CA ILE A 6 15.53 -17.92 -15.10
C ILE A 6 16.03 -18.32 -16.51
N ASN A 7 15.21 -19.01 -17.32
CA ASN A 7 15.47 -19.23 -18.76
C ASN A 7 15.11 -18.05 -19.68
N LEU A 8 14.94 -16.82 -19.18
CA LEU A 8 14.81 -15.62 -20.03
C LEU A 8 16.16 -15.00 -20.45
N ALA A 9 17.28 -15.51 -19.96
CA ALA A 9 18.60 -15.21 -20.52
C ALA A 9 18.77 -15.76 -21.96
N ALA A 10 17.86 -16.63 -22.42
CA ALA A 10 17.79 -17.12 -23.79
C ALA A 10 16.72 -16.34 -24.60
N GLY A 11 17.00 -15.08 -24.95
CA GLY A 11 16.18 -14.28 -25.84
C GLY A 11 16.65 -12.83 -26.00
N ASP A 12 16.06 -12.09 -26.95
CA ASP A 12 16.36 -10.68 -27.33
C ASP A 12 16.25 -9.64 -26.18
N TYR A 13 15.89 -10.07 -24.97
CA TYR A 13 15.65 -9.20 -23.81
C TYR A 13 16.84 -9.11 -22.84
N ALA A 14 17.90 -9.92 -23.04
CA ALA A 14 19.07 -9.98 -22.15
C ALA A 14 19.79 -8.63 -22.01
N ALA A 15 19.76 -7.77 -23.03
CA ALA A 15 20.40 -6.45 -23.00
C ALA A 15 19.74 -5.43 -22.06
N HIS A 16 18.55 -5.73 -21.51
CA HIS A 16 17.75 -4.79 -20.71
C HIS A 16 17.51 -5.25 -19.26
N LEU A 17 17.98 -6.45 -18.89
CA LEU A 17 17.88 -7.02 -17.55
C LEU A 17 19.29 -7.10 -16.96
N SER A 18 19.76 -6.01 -16.36
CA SER A 18 21.16 -5.92 -15.89
C SER A 18 21.43 -6.66 -14.58
N ALA A 19 20.42 -6.91 -13.74
CA ALA A 19 20.62 -7.63 -12.48
C ALA A 19 19.32 -8.26 -11.94
N PHE A 20 19.44 -9.43 -11.32
CA PHE A 20 18.39 -10.05 -10.53
C PHE A 20 18.68 -9.85 -9.05
N SER A 21 17.84 -9.07 -8.40
CA SER A 21 17.91 -9.02 -6.95
C SER A 21 17.09 -10.14 -6.32
N ILE A 22 17.55 -10.61 -5.17
CA ILE A 22 16.76 -11.42 -4.22
C ILE A 22 15.60 -10.58 -3.63
N LEU A 23 15.56 -9.27 -3.91
CA LEU A 23 14.54 -8.33 -3.49
C LEU A 23 13.10 -8.68 -3.87
N PRO A 24 12.12 -8.01 -3.22
CA PRO A 24 10.73 -7.99 -3.66
C PRO A 24 10.55 -7.52 -5.12
N ASN A 25 11.38 -6.57 -5.60
CA ASN A 25 11.28 -5.92 -6.91
C ASN A 25 12.65 -5.88 -7.63
N GLN A 26 12.67 -6.02 -8.97
CA GLN A 26 13.90 -5.97 -9.78
C GLN A 26 14.15 -4.54 -10.31
N VAL A 27 15.43 -4.15 -10.41
CA VAL A 27 15.87 -2.92 -11.09
C VAL A 27 15.98 -3.20 -12.59
N LEU A 28 15.28 -2.41 -13.41
CA LEU A 28 15.28 -2.52 -14.87
C LEU A 28 16.05 -1.35 -15.47
N VAL A 29 16.96 -1.63 -16.41
CA VAL A 29 17.72 -0.59 -17.11
C VAL A 29 17.07 -0.34 -18.47
N THR A 30 16.67 0.90 -18.73
CA THR A 30 15.98 1.27 -19.98
C THR A 30 16.38 2.67 -20.45
N PRO A 31 16.46 2.92 -21.78
CA PRO A 31 16.63 4.27 -22.31
C PRO A 31 15.36 5.12 -22.17
N THR A 32 14.17 4.52 -22.26
CA THR A 32 12.87 5.21 -22.14
C THR A 32 11.80 4.34 -21.47
N PRO A 33 10.76 4.92 -20.84
CA PRO A 33 9.68 4.15 -20.20
C PRO A 33 8.81 3.35 -21.19
N ASP A 34 8.65 3.85 -22.42
CA ASP A 34 7.81 3.23 -23.45
C ASP A 34 8.57 2.20 -24.30
N HIS A 35 9.79 1.83 -23.90
CA HIS A 35 10.61 0.91 -24.67
C HIS A 35 9.88 -0.45 -24.83
N PRO A 36 9.73 -0.97 -26.07
CA PRO A 36 8.97 -2.21 -26.32
C PRO A 36 9.47 -3.40 -25.50
N SER A 37 10.79 -3.52 -25.31
CA SER A 37 11.40 -4.57 -24.48
C SER A 37 10.99 -4.46 -23.02
N LEU A 38 10.89 -3.25 -22.46
CA LEU A 38 10.45 -3.04 -21.08
C LEU A 38 8.99 -3.47 -20.91
N GLN A 39 8.10 -3.05 -21.82
CA GLN A 39 6.69 -3.43 -21.79
C GLN A 39 6.50 -4.94 -21.96
N ALA A 40 7.29 -5.57 -22.84
CA ALA A 40 7.29 -7.01 -23.01
C ALA A 40 7.75 -7.75 -21.74
N VAL A 41 8.80 -7.28 -21.07
CA VAL A 41 9.30 -7.85 -19.81
C VAL A 41 8.28 -7.70 -18.68
N LEU A 42 7.70 -6.51 -18.49
CA LEU A 42 6.68 -6.26 -17.46
C LEU A 42 5.48 -7.18 -17.65
N LYS A 43 4.99 -7.32 -18.89
CA LYS A 43 3.89 -8.21 -19.24
C LYS A 43 4.25 -9.69 -19.05
N ALA A 44 5.43 -10.11 -19.50
CA ALA A 44 5.87 -11.51 -19.39
C ALA A 44 6.10 -11.95 -17.94
N GLN A 45 6.50 -11.02 -17.07
CA GLN A 45 6.77 -11.28 -15.65
C GLN A 45 5.60 -10.94 -14.72
N ASN A 46 4.46 -10.49 -15.26
CA ASN A 46 3.27 -10.07 -14.50
C ASN A 46 3.64 -9.10 -13.36
N LYS A 47 4.40 -8.06 -13.69
CA LYS A 47 4.92 -7.09 -12.71
C LYS A 47 4.06 -5.83 -12.64
N ASP A 48 3.53 -5.59 -11.46
CA ASP A 48 2.71 -4.43 -11.12
C ASP A 48 3.53 -3.27 -10.51
N ALA A 49 4.78 -3.54 -10.13
CA ALA A 49 5.75 -2.56 -9.62
C ALA A 49 7.16 -2.91 -10.13
N TYR A 50 7.91 -1.88 -10.52
CA TYR A 50 9.29 -2.02 -10.99
C TYR A 50 10.11 -0.78 -10.64
N TRP A 51 11.40 -0.99 -10.42
CA TRP A 51 12.35 0.11 -10.28
C TRP A 51 13.08 0.30 -11.60
N VAL A 52 13.43 1.53 -11.93
CA VAL A 52 14.05 1.86 -13.20
C VAL A 52 15.34 2.65 -12.98
N GLN A 53 16.39 2.25 -13.71
CA GLN A 53 17.62 3.01 -13.84
C GLN A 53 17.73 3.50 -15.29
N PRO A 54 17.79 4.82 -15.55
CA PRO A 54 17.93 5.32 -16.91
C PRO A 54 19.31 4.94 -17.47
N LEU A 55 19.34 4.45 -18.72
CA LEU A 55 20.57 4.05 -19.39
C LEU A 55 21.51 5.25 -19.62
N ALA A 56 20.94 6.43 -19.88
CA ALA A 56 21.63 7.70 -19.96
C ALA A 56 20.85 8.73 -19.15
N PHE A 57 21.56 9.43 -18.27
CA PHE A 57 21.01 10.53 -17.49
C PHE A 57 21.36 11.83 -18.19
N ASP A 58 20.35 12.62 -18.58
CA ASP A 58 20.59 13.94 -19.17
C ASP A 58 20.78 14.96 -18.03
N PRO A 59 22.01 15.49 -17.84
CA PRO A 59 22.26 16.46 -16.79
C PRO A 59 21.59 17.83 -17.05
N LEU A 60 21.06 18.08 -18.25
CA LEU A 60 20.44 19.36 -18.61
C LEU A 60 18.98 19.48 -18.13
N ASP A 61 18.24 18.38 -18.01
CA ASP A 61 16.87 18.37 -17.45
C ASP A 61 16.56 17.07 -16.68
N PRO A 62 17.22 16.87 -15.52
CA PRO A 62 17.08 15.64 -14.74
C PRO A 62 15.66 15.45 -14.19
N LEU A 63 14.95 16.54 -13.86
CA LEU A 63 13.62 16.48 -13.27
C LEU A 63 12.57 16.02 -14.27
N ALA A 64 12.59 16.53 -15.51
CA ALA A 64 11.63 16.08 -16.52
C ALA A 64 11.80 14.60 -16.84
N GLN A 65 13.04 14.11 -16.91
CA GLN A 65 13.32 12.69 -17.15
C GLN A 65 12.78 11.81 -16.02
N ILE A 66 13.00 12.19 -14.76
CA ILE A 66 12.50 11.45 -13.59
C ILE A 66 10.97 11.46 -13.54
N HIS A 67 10.33 12.62 -13.75
CA HIS A 67 8.87 12.72 -13.78
C HIS A 67 8.27 11.85 -14.88
N SER A 68 8.87 11.86 -16.08
CA SER A 68 8.44 11.00 -17.19
C SER A 68 8.47 9.52 -16.81
N LEU A 69 9.55 9.04 -16.19
CA LEU A 69 9.69 7.66 -15.73
C LEU A 69 8.66 7.28 -14.66
N LEU A 70 8.45 8.15 -13.67
CA LEU A 70 7.52 7.91 -12.56
C LEU A 70 6.06 7.98 -13.02
N ASP A 71 5.70 8.92 -13.90
CA ASP A 71 4.34 9.06 -14.45
C ASP A 71 3.98 7.97 -15.46
N ALA A 72 4.99 7.33 -16.07
CA ALA A 72 4.85 6.13 -16.90
C ALA A 72 4.62 4.84 -16.09
N GLY A 73 4.72 4.90 -14.75
CA GLY A 73 4.38 3.79 -13.85
C GLY A 73 5.56 3.19 -13.09
N ALA A 74 6.78 3.73 -13.22
CA ALA A 74 7.91 3.27 -12.42
C ALA A 74 7.64 3.53 -10.93
N ASP A 75 7.84 2.52 -10.09
CA ASP A 75 7.67 2.63 -8.65
C ASP A 75 8.83 3.42 -8.02
N LYS A 76 10.03 3.27 -8.55
CA LYS A 76 11.22 3.99 -8.06
C LYS A 76 12.20 4.28 -9.20
N VAL A 77 12.86 5.43 -9.16
CA VAL A 77 13.96 5.76 -10.07
C VAL A 77 15.29 5.69 -9.32
N VAL A 78 16.25 4.95 -9.89
CA VAL A 78 17.61 4.78 -9.39
C VAL A 78 18.54 5.69 -10.17
N LEU A 79 19.27 6.58 -9.49
CA LEU A 79 20.17 7.55 -10.10
C LEU A 79 21.60 7.43 -9.55
N PRO A 80 22.64 7.72 -10.34
CA PRO A 80 24.01 7.77 -9.82
C PRO A 80 24.19 8.96 -8.86
N TYR A 81 25.15 8.90 -7.93
CA TYR A 81 25.45 10.01 -7.02
C TYR A 81 25.65 11.36 -7.73
N ALA A 82 26.33 11.35 -8.89
CA ALA A 82 26.59 12.56 -9.68
C ALA A 82 25.31 13.34 -10.05
N ALA A 83 24.17 12.66 -10.19
CA ALA A 83 22.87 13.29 -10.43
C ALA A 83 22.40 14.13 -9.24
N PHE A 84 22.73 13.72 -8.01
CA PHE A 84 22.39 14.42 -6.78
C PHE A 84 23.39 15.52 -6.43
N ALA A 85 24.68 15.29 -6.70
CA ALA A 85 25.76 16.23 -6.38
C ALA A 85 25.60 17.62 -7.05
N ALA A 86 24.84 17.71 -8.16
CA ALA A 86 24.60 18.95 -8.90
C ALA A 86 23.36 19.75 -8.43
N GLY A 87 22.55 19.24 -7.49
CA GLY A 87 21.36 19.96 -7.02
C GLY A 87 20.35 19.10 -6.25
N VAL A 88 20.69 18.72 -5.02
CA VAL A 88 19.83 17.91 -4.13
C VAL A 88 18.48 18.57 -3.86
N ASP A 89 18.43 19.90 -3.75
CA ASP A 89 17.22 20.67 -3.47
C ASP A 89 16.16 20.58 -4.58
N SER A 90 16.60 20.35 -5.82
CA SER A 90 15.72 20.22 -6.99
C SER A 90 14.77 19.03 -6.90
N PHE A 91 15.12 17.99 -6.11
CA PHE A 91 14.32 16.77 -5.98
C PHE A 91 13.30 16.81 -4.83
N SER A 92 13.22 17.92 -4.08
CA SER A 92 12.37 18.07 -2.88
C SER A 92 10.87 17.84 -3.14
N HIS A 93 10.40 18.05 -4.37
CA HIS A 93 9.00 17.82 -4.77
C HIS A 93 8.68 16.36 -5.09
N ILE A 94 9.69 15.50 -5.19
CA ILE A 94 9.52 14.08 -5.45
C ILE A 94 9.53 13.35 -4.10
N PRO A 95 8.52 12.51 -3.80
CA PRO A 95 8.53 11.75 -2.56
C PRO A 95 9.78 10.87 -2.46
N GLN A 96 10.49 10.91 -1.34
CA GLN A 96 11.73 10.17 -1.13
C GLN A 96 11.58 8.65 -1.33
N GLU A 97 10.37 8.11 -1.08
CA GLU A 97 10.03 6.70 -1.36
C GLU A 97 10.10 6.34 -2.86
N ARG A 98 10.14 7.32 -3.76
CA ARG A 98 10.22 7.12 -5.22
C ARG A 98 11.63 7.29 -5.78
N LEU A 99 12.61 7.64 -4.94
CA LEU A 99 14.00 7.85 -5.34
C LEU A 99 14.95 6.86 -4.67
N ALA A 100 15.94 6.42 -5.44
CA ALA A 100 17.09 5.65 -5.01
C ALA A 100 18.38 6.25 -5.56
N VAL A 101 19.48 6.05 -4.83
CA VAL A 101 20.83 6.41 -5.28
C VAL A 101 21.68 5.17 -5.46
N ALA A 102 22.46 5.12 -6.54
CA ALA A 102 23.55 4.19 -6.74
C ALA A 102 24.88 4.89 -6.40
N LEU A 103 25.67 4.30 -5.51
CA LEU A 103 26.93 4.84 -5.00
C LEU A 103 28.09 3.92 -5.36
N SER A 104 29.17 4.50 -5.86
CA SER A 104 30.46 3.81 -5.92
C SER A 104 31.19 3.90 -4.58
N PRO A 105 32.24 3.10 -4.32
CA PRO A 105 33.00 3.18 -3.07
C PRO A 105 33.56 4.58 -2.77
N ALA A 106 33.89 5.36 -3.81
CA ALA A 106 34.36 6.74 -3.66
C ALA A 106 33.28 7.70 -3.13
N ASP A 107 32.01 7.36 -3.30
CA ASP A 107 30.87 8.21 -2.95
C ASP A 107 30.26 7.87 -1.57
N PHE A 108 30.71 6.80 -0.92
CA PHE A 108 30.14 6.31 0.35
C PHE A 108 30.19 7.34 1.48
N ALA A 109 31.17 8.25 1.47
CA ALA A 109 31.25 9.34 2.45
C ALA A 109 30.06 10.32 2.37
N ASN A 110 29.29 10.32 1.28
CA ASN A 110 28.19 11.26 1.06
C ASN A 110 26.81 10.71 1.47
N VAL A 111 26.73 9.50 2.03
CA VAL A 111 25.45 8.86 2.41
C VAL A 111 24.59 9.75 3.29
N GLU A 112 25.17 10.40 4.31
CA GLU A 112 24.42 11.22 5.26
C GLU A 112 23.69 12.39 4.60
N GLN A 113 24.30 13.01 3.58
CA GLN A 113 23.72 14.15 2.86
C GLN A 113 22.46 13.75 2.06
N LEU A 114 22.35 12.47 1.70
CA LEU A 114 21.24 11.95 0.88
C LEU A 114 20.09 11.39 1.70
N LEU A 115 20.25 11.25 3.03
CA LEU A 115 19.24 10.66 3.91
C LEU A 115 17.92 11.43 3.90
N ALA A 116 17.91 12.73 3.61
CA ALA A 116 16.67 13.49 3.50
C ALA A 116 15.92 13.27 2.16
N THR A 117 16.62 12.78 1.13
CA THR A 117 16.17 12.85 -0.27
C THR A 117 15.76 11.50 -0.82
N VAL A 118 16.46 10.41 -0.46
CA VAL A 118 16.23 9.07 -1.03
C VAL A 118 15.83 8.05 0.03
N SER A 119 15.09 7.03 -0.40
CA SER A 119 14.65 5.93 0.47
C SER A 119 15.48 4.66 0.33
N LEU A 120 16.29 4.58 -0.72
CA LEU A 120 17.04 3.38 -1.07
C LEU A 120 18.46 3.74 -1.52
N PHE A 121 19.43 3.02 -0.98
CA PHE A 121 20.85 3.15 -1.32
C PHE A 121 21.32 1.84 -1.94
N ILE A 122 21.85 1.91 -3.15
CA ILE A 122 22.48 0.79 -3.85
C ILE A 122 23.98 1.04 -3.81
N LEU A 123 24.71 0.20 -3.09
CA LEU A 123 26.15 0.30 -2.91
C LEU A 123 26.81 -0.66 -3.90
N ASP A 124 27.54 -0.13 -4.87
CA ASP A 124 28.36 -0.93 -5.77
C ASP A 124 29.62 -1.39 -5.04
N VAL A 125 29.76 -2.70 -4.87
CA VAL A 125 30.78 -3.31 -4.00
C VAL A 125 31.38 -4.56 -4.64
N ASP A 126 32.60 -4.89 -4.22
CA ASP A 126 33.23 -6.18 -4.48
C ASP A 126 33.10 -7.12 -3.27
N THR A 127 33.71 -8.31 -3.37
CA THR A 127 33.71 -9.34 -2.33
C THR A 127 34.81 -9.15 -1.28
N SER A 128 35.51 -8.01 -1.30
CA SER A 128 36.61 -7.73 -0.36
C SER A 128 36.10 -7.52 1.07
N ALA A 129 36.99 -7.73 2.05
CA ALA A 129 36.67 -7.48 3.45
C ALA A 129 36.41 -5.99 3.69
N GLU A 130 37.14 -5.12 2.99
CA GLU A 130 36.99 -3.67 3.06
C GLU A 130 35.59 -3.22 2.63
N SER A 131 35.07 -3.77 1.53
CA SER A 131 33.70 -3.51 1.07
C SER A 131 32.66 -3.96 2.10
N LEU A 132 32.81 -5.15 2.69
CA LEU A 132 31.90 -5.65 3.71
C LEU A 132 31.91 -4.78 4.98
N GLU A 133 33.07 -4.33 5.44
CA GLU A 133 33.17 -3.42 6.60
C GLU A 133 32.58 -2.03 6.31
N ALA A 134 32.74 -1.51 5.09
CA ALA A 134 32.08 -0.28 4.67
C ALA A 134 30.54 -0.42 4.73
N ILE A 135 29.98 -1.52 4.24
CA ILE A 135 28.54 -1.79 4.30
C ILE A 135 28.04 -1.86 5.75
N LYS A 136 28.77 -2.56 6.63
CA LYS A 136 28.43 -2.66 8.07
C LYS A 136 28.43 -1.29 8.76
N THR A 137 29.23 -0.34 8.26
CA THR A 137 29.27 1.03 8.77
C THR A 137 28.10 1.87 8.22
N ILE A 138 27.78 1.73 6.93
CA ILE A 138 26.75 2.51 6.24
C ILE A 138 25.33 2.08 6.60
N ALA A 139 25.07 0.77 6.67
CA ALA A 139 23.72 0.25 6.83
C ALA A 139 23.00 0.76 8.09
N PRO A 140 23.62 0.79 9.29
CA PRO A 140 22.99 1.33 10.48
C PRO A 140 22.67 2.83 10.38
N VAL A 141 23.50 3.61 9.66
CA VAL A 141 23.27 5.05 9.46
C VAL A 141 22.03 5.27 8.60
N VAL A 142 21.90 4.51 7.51
CA VAL A 142 20.73 4.59 6.62
C VAL A 142 19.46 4.10 7.32
N GLN A 143 19.53 2.95 7.99
CA GLN A 143 18.36 2.28 8.57
C GLN A 143 17.80 2.98 9.82
N LYS A 144 18.58 3.85 10.48
CA LYS A 144 18.05 4.76 11.53
C LYS A 144 17.06 5.78 10.98
N GLY A 145 17.14 6.11 9.69
CA GLY A 145 16.23 7.06 9.06
C GLY A 145 14.87 6.45 8.76
N LEU A 146 13.82 6.95 9.43
CA LEU A 146 12.44 6.60 9.13
C LEU A 146 11.91 7.40 7.93
N LEU A 147 11.06 6.77 7.12
CA LEU A 147 10.33 7.46 6.07
C LEU A 147 9.14 8.25 6.66
N PRO A 148 8.73 9.39 6.07
CA PRO A 148 7.68 10.26 6.61
C PRO A 148 6.30 9.60 6.77
N ARG A 149 6.05 8.53 6.01
CA ARG A 149 4.80 7.76 6.04
C ARG A 149 4.93 6.45 6.82
N GLY A 150 6.01 6.28 7.58
CA GLY A 150 6.39 5.00 8.17
C GLY A 150 7.16 4.11 7.18
N GLY A 151 7.96 3.20 7.72
CA GLY A 151 8.87 2.34 6.96
C GLY A 151 10.35 2.72 7.12
N ILE A 152 11.21 1.75 6.86
CA ILE A 152 12.67 1.89 6.95
C ILE A 152 13.27 2.22 5.59
N LYS A 153 14.32 3.05 5.59
CA LYS A 153 15.20 3.16 4.43
C LYS A 153 15.95 1.86 4.23
N ARG A 154 16.20 1.52 2.97
CA ARG A 154 16.84 0.25 2.60
C ARG A 154 18.23 0.47 2.04
N VAL A 155 19.08 -0.53 2.23
CA VAL A 155 20.42 -0.62 1.64
C VAL A 155 20.50 -1.91 0.85
N ILE A 156 21.06 -1.82 -0.35
CA ILE A 156 21.34 -2.94 -1.23
C ILE A 156 22.84 -2.98 -1.49
N ALA A 157 23.45 -4.13 -1.26
CA ALA A 157 24.78 -4.43 -1.74
C ALA A 157 24.69 -4.99 -3.16
N ALA A 158 25.24 -4.27 -4.14
CA ALA A 158 25.28 -4.68 -5.53
C ALA A 158 26.67 -5.19 -5.89
N PHE A 159 26.75 -6.46 -6.26
CA PHE A 159 28.00 -7.10 -6.68
C PHE A 159 28.07 -7.08 -8.21
N SER A 160 28.68 -6.04 -8.77
CA SER A 160 28.63 -5.73 -10.21
C SER A 160 29.74 -6.36 -11.06
N GLY A 161 30.68 -7.11 -10.46
CA GLY A 161 31.81 -7.70 -11.17
C GLY A 161 31.43 -8.93 -12.01
N GLN A 162 32.17 -9.16 -13.10
CA GLN A 162 32.06 -10.37 -13.93
C GLN A 162 32.99 -11.47 -13.41
N GLY A 163 32.45 -12.66 -13.16
CA GLY A 163 33.22 -13.87 -12.81
C GLY A 163 33.00 -14.42 -11.39
N PRO A 164 33.62 -15.57 -11.05
CA PRO A 164 33.43 -16.22 -9.75
C PRO A 164 34.02 -15.43 -8.57
N SER A 165 35.03 -14.58 -8.82
CA SER A 165 35.65 -13.74 -7.77
C SER A 165 34.78 -12.56 -7.32
N SER A 166 33.77 -12.17 -8.11
CA SER A 166 32.81 -11.11 -7.78
C SER A 166 31.47 -11.65 -7.27
N THR A 167 31.32 -12.97 -7.16
CA THR A 167 30.11 -13.59 -6.62
C THR A 167 30.26 -13.76 -5.10
N PRO A 168 29.41 -13.14 -4.27
CA PRO A 168 29.45 -13.36 -2.83
C PRO A 168 29.02 -14.79 -2.50
N GLY A 169 29.71 -15.42 -1.56
CA GLY A 169 29.31 -16.73 -1.02
C GLY A 169 28.04 -16.62 -0.15
N LEU A 170 27.39 -17.77 0.12
CA LEU A 170 26.18 -17.84 0.96
C LEU A 170 26.37 -17.24 2.36
N LEU A 171 27.58 -17.37 2.93
CA LEU A 171 27.91 -16.78 4.23
C LEU A 171 27.86 -15.24 4.19
N ALA A 172 28.46 -14.63 3.16
CA ALA A 172 28.42 -13.17 2.99
C ALA A 172 26.98 -12.68 2.78
N ILE A 173 26.18 -13.39 1.97
CA ILE A 173 24.76 -13.08 1.76
C ILE A 173 23.98 -13.15 3.10
N SER A 174 24.25 -14.18 3.91
CA SER A 174 23.64 -14.33 5.23
C SER A 174 24.03 -13.22 6.20
N GLU A 175 25.31 -12.84 6.23
CA GLU A 175 25.80 -11.73 7.06
C GLU A 175 25.16 -10.39 6.69
N LEU A 176 25.02 -10.11 5.39
CA LEU A 176 24.32 -8.92 4.89
C LEU A 176 22.83 -8.94 5.27
N GLY A 177 22.15 -10.09 5.14
CA GLY A 177 20.77 -10.25 5.56
C GLY A 177 20.54 -9.94 7.04
N ARG A 178 21.44 -10.40 7.92
CA ARG A 178 21.37 -10.15 9.38
C ARG A 178 21.46 -8.68 9.77
N ILE A 179 22.10 -7.85 8.96
CA ILE A 179 22.18 -6.40 9.16
C ILE A 179 21.14 -5.64 8.32
N GLY A 180 20.12 -6.34 7.77
CA GLY A 180 19.04 -5.74 6.99
C GLY A 180 19.48 -5.17 5.64
N VAL A 181 20.58 -5.69 5.07
CA VAL A 181 21.08 -5.31 3.75
C VAL A 181 20.65 -6.36 2.73
N ASP A 182 19.92 -5.91 1.72
CA ASP A 182 19.48 -6.75 0.60
C ASP A 182 20.64 -6.99 -0.38
N THR A 183 20.72 -8.17 -1.01
CA THR A 183 21.78 -8.47 -1.98
C THR A 183 21.26 -8.41 -3.42
N LEU A 184 21.95 -7.68 -4.29
CA LEU A 184 21.71 -7.61 -5.73
C LEU A 184 22.80 -8.39 -6.47
N LEU A 185 22.38 -9.42 -7.21
CA LEU A 185 23.24 -10.33 -7.95
C LEU A 185 22.93 -10.24 -9.45
N SER A 186 23.89 -10.58 -10.30
CA SER A 186 23.64 -10.69 -11.73
C SER A 186 22.94 -12.01 -12.08
N SER A 187 22.21 -12.08 -13.20
CA SER A 187 21.50 -13.33 -13.58
C SER A 187 22.42 -14.43 -14.05
N ASP A 188 23.52 -14.06 -14.70
CA ASP A 188 24.50 -14.97 -15.29
C ASP A 188 25.14 -15.89 -14.23
N ILE A 189 25.30 -15.38 -13.01
CA ILE A 189 25.84 -16.11 -11.86
C ILE A 189 24.79 -16.92 -11.07
N LEU A 190 23.51 -16.83 -11.43
CA LEU A 190 22.41 -17.52 -10.72
C LEU A 190 21.90 -18.74 -11.50
N SER A 191 21.44 -19.74 -10.75
CA SER A 191 20.77 -20.93 -11.29
C SER A 191 19.63 -21.39 -10.39
N THR A 192 18.58 -21.98 -10.96
CA THR A 192 17.56 -22.72 -10.19
C THR A 192 17.96 -24.16 -9.90
N ASP A 193 18.89 -24.71 -10.68
CA ASP A 193 19.48 -26.04 -10.49
C ASP A 193 20.88 -25.93 -9.88
N HIS A 194 21.42 -27.01 -9.33
CA HIS A 194 22.83 -27.04 -8.95
C HIS A 194 23.69 -27.14 -10.22
N GLN A 195 24.48 -26.10 -10.48
CA GLN A 195 25.40 -26.02 -11.61
C GLN A 195 26.74 -25.50 -11.11
N ASP A 196 27.83 -26.13 -11.53
CA ASP A 196 29.18 -25.71 -11.13
C ASP A 196 29.46 -24.26 -11.56
N GLY A 197 29.95 -23.46 -10.62
CA GLY A 197 30.28 -22.05 -10.84
C GLY A 197 29.08 -21.08 -10.81
N LYS A 198 27.86 -21.56 -10.55
CA LYS A 198 26.67 -20.72 -10.34
C LYS A 198 26.12 -20.87 -8.93
N LEU A 199 25.62 -19.77 -8.39
CA LEU A 199 24.93 -19.74 -7.11
C LEU A 199 23.49 -20.22 -7.27
N ASN A 200 23.06 -21.19 -6.45
CA ASN A 200 21.67 -21.62 -6.45
C ASN A 200 20.79 -20.51 -5.84
N LEU A 201 19.77 -20.07 -6.58
CA LEU A 201 18.90 -18.99 -6.16
C LEU A 201 18.09 -19.33 -4.90
N GLY A 202 17.63 -20.58 -4.76
CA GLY A 202 16.89 -21.02 -3.60
C GLY A 202 17.76 -21.02 -2.35
N GLU A 203 19.02 -21.45 -2.46
CA GLU A 203 19.98 -21.41 -1.35
C GLU A 203 20.36 -19.97 -0.98
N ALA A 204 20.61 -19.11 -1.97
CA ALA A 204 20.92 -17.70 -1.75
C ALA A 204 19.78 -16.96 -1.04
N PHE A 205 18.53 -17.25 -1.43
CA PHE A 205 17.35 -16.72 -0.76
C PHE A 205 17.21 -17.27 0.67
N MET A 206 17.40 -18.58 0.85
CA MET A 206 17.27 -19.19 2.17
C MET A 206 18.41 -18.80 3.13
N ALA A 207 19.54 -18.32 2.63
CA ALA A 207 20.63 -17.81 3.45
C ALA A 207 20.26 -16.54 4.24
N THR A 208 19.24 -15.81 3.81
CA THR A 208 18.78 -14.56 4.44
C THR A 208 17.64 -14.76 5.44
N VAL A 209 17.17 -16.00 5.66
CA VAL A 209 16.07 -16.30 6.58
C VAL A 209 16.51 -17.24 7.69
N VAL A 210 15.92 -17.10 8.86
CA VAL A 210 16.25 -17.86 10.06
C VAL A 210 14.97 -18.40 10.67
N SER A 211 14.85 -19.72 10.78
CA SER A 211 13.69 -20.33 11.41
C SER A 211 13.71 -20.08 12.92
N ASP A 212 12.56 -19.69 13.47
CA ASP A 212 12.27 -19.60 14.90
C ASP A 212 11.99 -20.98 15.54
N ARG A 213 11.88 -22.02 14.71
CA ARG A 213 11.45 -23.35 15.14
C ARG A 213 12.63 -24.26 15.49
N PRO A 214 12.50 -25.09 16.55
CA PRO A 214 13.52 -26.09 16.87
C PRO A 214 13.76 -27.15 15.79
N ASP A 215 12.77 -27.38 14.92
CA ASP A 215 12.87 -28.34 13.80
C ASP A 215 13.50 -27.73 12.53
N GLY A 216 13.85 -26.43 12.56
CA GLY A 216 14.45 -25.71 11.43
C GLY A 216 13.50 -25.52 10.24
N LEU A 217 12.19 -25.78 10.42
CA LEU A 217 11.19 -25.54 9.39
C LEU A 217 10.70 -24.09 9.45
N PHE A 218 10.25 -23.58 8.31
CA PHE A 218 9.68 -22.26 8.16
C PHE A 218 8.17 -22.39 8.07
N ALA A 219 7.43 -21.58 8.83
CA ALA A 219 6.00 -21.46 8.62
C ALA A 219 5.76 -20.78 7.27
N THR A 220 4.93 -21.39 6.42
CA THR A 220 4.70 -20.89 5.06
C THR A 220 3.20 -20.70 4.83
N VAL A 221 2.77 -19.45 4.73
CA VAL A 221 1.39 -19.11 4.32
C VAL A 221 1.30 -19.17 2.81
N VAL A 222 0.39 -19.98 2.29
CA VAL A 222 0.12 -20.07 0.85
C VAL A 222 -1.07 -19.18 0.54
N VAL A 223 -0.92 -18.27 -0.42
CA VAL A 223 -1.97 -17.34 -0.86
C VAL A 223 -2.14 -17.42 -2.38
N ASP A 224 -3.31 -17.06 -2.87
CA ASP A 224 -3.49 -16.82 -4.30
C ASP A 224 -2.98 -15.44 -4.74
N GLU A 225 -3.15 -15.13 -6.02
CA GLU A 225 -2.74 -13.86 -6.63
C GLU A 225 -3.44 -12.62 -6.07
N GLN A 226 -4.51 -12.80 -5.29
CA GLN A 226 -5.27 -11.74 -4.61
C GLN A 226 -4.91 -11.65 -3.12
N GLY A 227 -3.98 -12.47 -2.63
CA GLY A 227 -3.60 -12.51 -1.22
C GLY A 227 -4.55 -13.32 -0.34
N ILE A 228 -5.51 -14.04 -0.92
CA ILE A 228 -6.43 -14.89 -0.16
C ILE A 228 -5.68 -16.15 0.27
N SER A 229 -5.70 -16.45 1.57
CA SER A 229 -5.03 -17.64 2.11
C SER A 229 -5.68 -18.92 1.59
N LEU A 230 -4.84 -19.78 1.01
CA LEU A 230 -5.16 -21.13 0.56
C LEU A 230 -4.78 -22.19 1.60
N GLY A 231 -3.98 -21.83 2.61
CA GLY A 231 -3.61 -22.68 3.72
C GLY A 231 -2.25 -22.32 4.32
N LEU A 232 -1.95 -22.95 5.47
CA LEU A 232 -0.66 -22.90 6.13
C LEU A 232 0.06 -24.24 5.95
N VAL A 233 1.31 -24.18 5.54
CA VAL A 233 2.20 -25.34 5.39
C VAL A 233 3.55 -25.05 6.05
N TYR A 234 4.46 -26.02 6.03
CA TYR A 234 5.83 -25.83 6.47
C TYR A 234 6.77 -25.99 5.30
N SER A 235 7.87 -25.24 5.29
CA SER A 235 8.94 -25.36 4.30
C SER A 235 10.27 -25.68 4.97
N SER A 236 11.09 -26.50 4.34
CA SER A 236 12.52 -26.66 4.62
C SER A 236 13.35 -26.00 3.52
N LEU A 237 14.66 -25.83 3.74
CA LEU A 237 15.63 -25.41 2.70
C LEU A 237 15.43 -26.20 1.40
N GLU A 238 15.39 -27.53 1.50
CA GLU A 238 15.17 -28.44 0.37
C GLU A 238 13.86 -28.14 -0.37
N SER A 239 12.76 -27.95 0.36
CA SER A 239 11.45 -27.67 -0.27
C SER A 239 11.40 -26.33 -0.99
N VAL A 240 12.13 -25.32 -0.49
CA VAL A 240 12.20 -24.01 -1.13
C VAL A 240 13.07 -24.08 -2.38
N VAL A 241 14.26 -24.70 -2.30
CA VAL A 241 15.11 -24.94 -3.47
C VAL A 241 14.36 -25.69 -4.55
N GLU A 242 13.64 -26.76 -4.18
CA GLU A 242 12.84 -27.55 -5.12
C GLU A 242 11.64 -26.77 -5.69
N SER A 243 11.01 -25.91 -4.89
CA SER A 243 9.94 -25.01 -5.35
C SER A 243 10.45 -24.00 -6.38
N PHE A 244 11.66 -23.49 -6.20
CA PHE A 244 12.30 -22.56 -7.15
C PHE A 244 12.65 -23.27 -8.45
N ARG A 245 13.20 -24.48 -8.34
CA ARG A 245 13.56 -25.34 -9.47
C ARG A 245 12.35 -25.72 -10.32
N THR A 246 11.29 -26.22 -9.68
CA THR A 246 10.10 -26.73 -10.37
C THR A 246 9.08 -25.65 -10.71
N ARG A 247 9.15 -24.49 -10.02
CA ARG A 247 8.11 -23.45 -10.00
C ARG A 247 6.75 -23.97 -9.56
N LYS A 248 6.75 -24.95 -8.65
CA LYS A 248 5.54 -25.54 -8.07
C LYS A 248 5.51 -25.32 -6.57
N GLY A 249 4.33 -25.42 -5.96
CA GLY A 249 4.18 -25.51 -4.51
C GLY A 249 4.77 -26.83 -4.00
N VAL A 250 6.03 -26.79 -3.57
CA VAL A 250 6.70 -27.91 -2.90
C VAL A 250 6.96 -27.53 -1.45
N TYR A 251 6.51 -28.38 -0.55
CA TYR A 251 6.49 -28.10 0.89
C TYR A 251 7.15 -29.23 1.66
N PHE A 252 7.34 -29.03 2.96
CA PHE A 252 7.82 -30.06 3.86
C PHE A 252 6.68 -30.55 4.77
N SER A 253 6.29 -31.81 4.61
CA SER A 253 5.39 -32.48 5.53
C SER A 253 6.17 -32.98 6.74
N ARG A 254 5.81 -32.49 7.94
CA ARG A 254 6.38 -32.98 9.21
C ARG A 254 6.28 -34.50 9.41
N SER A 255 5.33 -35.16 8.74
CA SER A 255 5.13 -36.61 8.81
C SER A 255 5.67 -37.40 7.62
N ARG A 256 5.89 -36.76 6.46
CA ARG A 256 6.18 -37.47 5.19
C ARG A 256 7.43 -36.96 4.46
N GLY A 257 8.08 -35.90 4.96
CA GLY A 257 9.19 -35.24 4.29
C GLY A 257 8.73 -34.35 3.12
N LEU A 258 9.56 -34.24 2.09
CA LEU A 258 9.32 -33.41 0.91
C LEU A 258 8.00 -33.77 0.21
N TRP A 259 7.17 -32.76 -0.08
CA TRP A 259 5.81 -32.94 -0.58
C TRP A 259 5.49 -32.00 -1.75
N HIS A 260 5.31 -32.58 -2.93
CA HIS A 260 4.82 -31.88 -4.12
C HIS A 260 3.30 -31.75 -4.07
N LYS A 261 2.78 -30.55 -3.81
CA LYS A 261 1.35 -30.32 -3.66
C LYS A 261 0.60 -30.67 -4.94
N GLY A 262 -0.42 -31.51 -4.80
CA GLY A 262 -1.29 -31.89 -5.92
C GLY A 262 -0.72 -32.98 -6.83
N ALA A 263 0.47 -33.53 -6.57
CA ALA A 263 1.03 -34.62 -7.36
C ALA A 263 0.11 -35.85 -7.41
N SER A 264 -0.61 -36.14 -6.32
CA SER A 264 -1.57 -37.25 -6.25
C SER A 264 -3.01 -36.86 -6.59
N SER A 265 -3.40 -35.59 -6.43
CA SER A 265 -4.79 -35.13 -6.57
C SER A 265 -5.07 -34.35 -7.86
N GLY A 266 -4.04 -33.99 -8.63
CA GLY A 266 -4.12 -33.08 -9.78
C GLY A 266 -4.24 -31.60 -9.42
N SER A 267 -4.48 -31.26 -8.15
CA SER A 267 -4.63 -29.88 -7.65
C SER A 267 -3.27 -29.23 -7.39
N THR A 268 -2.47 -29.08 -8.45
CA THR A 268 -1.12 -28.49 -8.38
C THR A 268 -1.18 -26.98 -8.20
N GLN A 269 -0.11 -26.42 -7.64
CA GLN A 269 0.06 -24.99 -7.45
C GLN A 269 1.30 -24.53 -8.24
N ASP A 270 1.14 -23.51 -9.08
CA ASP A 270 2.25 -22.85 -9.77
C ASP A 270 2.78 -21.71 -8.89
N LEU A 271 4.06 -21.77 -8.52
CA LEU A 271 4.68 -20.76 -7.68
C LEU A 271 4.96 -19.48 -8.48
N ILE A 272 4.45 -18.35 -7.99
CA ILE A 272 4.61 -17.03 -8.61
C ILE A 272 5.64 -16.20 -7.84
N LYS A 273 5.46 -16.09 -6.52
CA LYS A 273 6.24 -15.18 -5.68
C LYS A 273 6.45 -15.79 -4.30
N VAL A 274 7.62 -15.53 -3.72
CA VAL A 274 7.93 -15.84 -2.32
C VAL A 274 8.25 -14.54 -1.60
N HIS A 275 7.65 -14.33 -0.44
CA HIS A 275 8.03 -13.26 0.48
C HIS A 275 8.50 -13.85 1.80
N VAL A 276 9.22 -13.01 2.51
CA VAL A 276 9.65 -13.18 3.89
C VAL A 276 8.92 -12.11 4.69
N ASP A 277 8.59 -12.39 5.94
CA ASP A 277 8.06 -11.39 6.88
C ASP A 277 9.15 -10.43 7.40
N CYS A 278 8.84 -9.66 8.46
CA CYS A 278 9.68 -8.56 8.91
C CYS A 278 10.92 -8.99 9.71
N ASP A 279 10.82 -10.09 10.44
CA ASP A 279 11.83 -10.73 11.28
C ASP A 279 12.51 -11.92 10.59
N SER A 280 12.04 -12.29 9.41
CA SER A 280 12.67 -13.25 8.52
C SER A 280 12.63 -14.70 8.98
N ASP A 281 11.54 -15.08 9.65
CA ASP A 281 11.30 -16.44 10.15
C ASP A 281 10.11 -17.16 9.48
N ALA A 282 9.22 -16.44 8.79
CA ALA A 282 8.13 -17.01 8.03
C ALA A 282 8.15 -16.63 6.54
N LEU A 283 7.53 -17.49 5.74
CA LEU A 283 7.43 -17.35 4.29
C LEU A 283 5.97 -17.14 3.85
N GLN A 284 5.79 -16.38 2.78
CA GLN A 284 4.52 -16.31 2.06
C GLN A 284 4.70 -16.74 0.61
N PHE A 285 4.05 -17.82 0.22
CA PHE A 285 4.03 -18.32 -1.16
C PHE A 285 2.79 -17.83 -1.87
N THR A 286 2.95 -16.99 -2.88
CA THR A 286 1.88 -16.63 -3.81
C THR A 286 1.87 -17.63 -4.95
N VAL A 287 0.74 -18.31 -5.17
CA VAL A 287 0.60 -19.37 -6.16
C VAL A 287 -0.61 -19.15 -7.06
N PHE A 288 -0.53 -19.63 -8.29
CA PHE A 288 -1.70 -19.86 -9.12
C PHE A 288 -2.21 -21.28 -8.85
N ALA A 289 -3.47 -21.41 -8.46
CA ALA A 289 -4.10 -22.70 -8.13
C ALA A 289 -5.45 -22.82 -8.85
N THR A 290 -5.73 -23.98 -9.43
CA THR A 290 -6.99 -24.28 -10.12
C THR A 290 -8.17 -24.50 -9.18
N THR A 291 -7.92 -24.76 -7.90
CA THR A 291 -8.94 -24.94 -6.86
C THR A 291 -8.55 -24.13 -5.63
N THR A 292 -9.41 -23.23 -5.17
CA THR A 292 -9.15 -22.37 -4.01
C THR A 292 -10.11 -22.71 -2.87
N PHE A 293 -9.71 -22.45 -1.63
CA PHE A 293 -10.61 -22.39 -0.47
C PHE A 293 -11.51 -21.13 -0.48
N ALA A 294 -11.46 -20.33 -1.55
CA ALA A 294 -11.97 -18.96 -1.61
C ALA A 294 -13.49 -18.86 -1.80
N ASP A 295 -14.21 -19.98 -1.91
CA ASP A 295 -15.67 -20.00 -1.90
C ASP A 295 -16.27 -19.49 -0.57
N VAL A 296 -15.44 -19.30 0.47
CA VAL A 296 -15.87 -18.97 1.84
C VAL A 296 -15.96 -17.46 2.14
N LEU A 297 -15.35 -16.56 1.35
CA LEU A 297 -15.21 -15.13 1.71
C LEU A 297 -15.97 -14.10 0.82
N GLY A 298 -16.83 -14.56 -0.09
CA GLY A 298 -18.01 -13.79 -0.49
C GLY A 298 -17.87 -12.57 -1.44
N LEU A 299 -16.69 -12.23 -1.98
CA LEU A 299 -16.58 -11.10 -2.93
C LEU A 299 -15.70 -11.44 -4.14
N ARG A 300 -16.24 -12.22 -5.09
CA ARG A 300 -15.68 -12.34 -6.45
C ARG A 300 -16.76 -12.17 -7.54
N PRO A 301 -17.33 -10.96 -7.69
CA PRO A 301 -18.34 -10.70 -8.71
C PRO A 301 -17.82 -10.96 -10.13
N ASP A 302 -16.54 -10.68 -10.40
CA ASP A 302 -15.91 -10.88 -11.71
C ASP A 302 -15.82 -12.38 -12.09
N GLN A 303 -15.51 -13.27 -11.15
CA GLN A 303 -15.48 -14.72 -11.38
C GLN A 303 -16.87 -15.27 -11.63
N THR A 304 -17.86 -14.79 -10.87
CA THR A 304 -19.27 -15.13 -11.10
C THR A 304 -19.72 -14.66 -12.49
N LEU A 305 -19.35 -13.44 -12.91
CA LEU A 305 -19.65 -12.90 -14.22
C LEU A 305 -18.94 -13.65 -15.35
N LYS A 306 -17.67 -14.04 -15.17
CA LYS A 306 -16.93 -14.91 -16.12
C LYS A 306 -17.59 -16.27 -16.28
N SER A 307 -18.00 -16.90 -15.17
CA SER A 307 -18.77 -18.15 -15.20
C SER A 307 -20.10 -17.97 -15.92
N ARG A 308 -20.86 -16.92 -15.60
CA ARG A 308 -22.15 -16.61 -16.24
C ARG A 308 -22.00 -16.25 -17.72
N LYS A 309 -20.88 -15.66 -18.15
CA LYS A 309 -20.62 -15.42 -19.58
C LYS A 309 -20.66 -16.73 -20.39
N ILE A 310 -20.24 -17.84 -19.78
CA ILE A 310 -20.22 -19.17 -20.40
C ILE A 310 -21.53 -19.94 -20.15
N SER A 311 -22.03 -19.91 -18.92
CA SER A 311 -23.11 -20.78 -18.44
C SER A 311 -24.50 -20.14 -18.36
N ALA A 312 -24.63 -18.83 -18.63
CA ALA A 312 -25.90 -18.14 -18.48
C ALA A 312 -26.99 -18.74 -19.38
N PRO A 313 -28.17 -19.08 -18.83
CA PRO A 313 -29.28 -19.61 -19.61
C PRO A 313 -29.65 -18.68 -20.77
N ALA A 314 -30.05 -19.28 -21.90
CA ALA A 314 -30.51 -18.54 -23.06
C ALA A 314 -31.70 -17.61 -22.68
N GLY A 315 -31.58 -16.33 -22.99
CA GLY A 315 -32.60 -15.31 -22.68
C GLY A 315 -32.52 -14.71 -21.27
N SER A 316 -31.64 -15.19 -20.39
CA SER A 316 -31.45 -14.60 -19.05
C SER A 316 -30.96 -13.14 -19.13
N TYR A 317 -31.26 -12.35 -18.10
CA TYR A 317 -30.85 -10.95 -18.02
C TYR A 317 -29.32 -10.79 -18.17
N THR A 318 -28.54 -11.62 -17.46
CA THR A 318 -27.08 -11.62 -17.58
C THR A 318 -26.60 -11.96 -18.99
N GLN A 319 -27.25 -12.88 -19.70
CA GLN A 319 -26.88 -13.17 -21.09
C GLN A 319 -27.17 -11.99 -22.02
N ARG A 320 -28.31 -11.28 -21.83
CA ARG A 320 -28.64 -10.09 -22.61
C ARG A 320 -27.60 -8.99 -22.42
N LEU A 321 -27.18 -8.75 -21.18
CA LEU A 321 -26.13 -7.78 -20.89
C LEU A 321 -24.81 -8.11 -21.63
N PHE A 322 -24.41 -9.38 -21.73
CA PHE A 322 -23.19 -9.73 -22.49
C PHE A 322 -23.34 -9.64 -24.02
N LYS A 323 -24.57 -9.72 -24.55
CA LYS A 323 -24.83 -9.69 -26.00
C LYS A 323 -25.12 -8.29 -26.53
N ASP A 324 -25.75 -7.44 -25.72
CA ASP A 324 -26.20 -6.11 -26.13
C ASP A 324 -25.36 -5.01 -25.48
N SER A 325 -24.42 -4.48 -26.25
CA SER A 325 -23.55 -3.37 -25.84
C SER A 325 -24.34 -2.10 -25.50
N ASN A 326 -25.45 -1.85 -26.19
CA ASN A 326 -26.25 -0.65 -25.99
C ASN A 326 -27.02 -0.75 -24.69
N LEU A 327 -27.60 -1.92 -24.38
CA LEU A 327 -28.25 -2.18 -23.10
C LEU A 327 -27.31 -1.94 -21.91
N VAL A 328 -26.09 -2.46 -21.96
CA VAL A 328 -25.09 -2.24 -20.90
C VAL A 328 -24.72 -0.76 -20.80
N GLN A 329 -24.54 -0.07 -21.94
CA GLN A 329 -24.25 1.36 -21.93
C GLN A 329 -25.41 2.15 -21.31
N SER A 330 -26.65 1.86 -21.67
CA SER A 330 -27.83 2.52 -21.09
C SER A 330 -27.90 2.29 -19.58
N LYS A 331 -27.73 1.06 -19.09
CA LYS A 331 -27.70 0.77 -17.65
C LYS A 331 -26.58 1.53 -16.95
N ILE A 332 -25.34 1.54 -17.47
CA ILE A 332 -24.24 2.31 -16.87
C ILE A 332 -24.58 3.80 -16.74
N MET A 333 -25.23 4.38 -17.76
CA MET A 333 -25.63 5.79 -17.71
C MET A 333 -26.76 6.05 -16.73
N GLU A 334 -27.74 5.14 -16.65
CA GLU A 334 -28.87 5.17 -15.70
C GLU A 334 -28.35 5.12 -14.26
N GLU A 335 -27.57 4.10 -13.88
CA GLU A 335 -27.06 3.99 -12.49
C GLU A 335 -26.09 5.13 -12.14
N ALA A 336 -25.39 5.70 -13.13
CA ALA A 336 -24.53 6.86 -12.89
C ALA A 336 -25.34 8.14 -12.63
N GLU A 337 -26.51 8.28 -13.23
CA GLU A 337 -27.46 9.37 -12.96
C GLU A 337 -28.10 9.17 -11.59
N GLU A 338 -28.59 7.96 -11.29
CA GLU A 338 -29.18 7.60 -9.99
C GLU A 338 -28.17 7.80 -8.84
N LEU A 339 -26.91 7.42 -9.03
CA LEU A 339 -25.84 7.71 -8.06
C LEU A 339 -25.60 9.22 -7.85
N CYS A 340 -25.74 10.04 -8.89
CA CYS A 340 -25.62 11.49 -8.75
C CYS A 340 -26.81 12.12 -8.02
N GLU A 341 -28.00 11.53 -8.15
CA GLU A 341 -29.23 11.98 -7.49
C GLU A 341 -29.38 11.45 -6.06
N ALA A 342 -28.71 10.34 -5.73
CA ALA A 342 -28.74 9.71 -4.41
C ALA A 342 -28.21 10.65 -3.32
N THR A 343 -28.99 10.81 -2.25
CA THR A 343 -28.66 11.71 -1.13
C THR A 343 -28.45 10.99 0.20
N THR A 344 -28.96 9.76 0.34
CA THR A 344 -28.79 8.98 1.56
C THR A 344 -27.59 8.02 1.42
N PRO A 345 -26.90 7.68 2.52
CA PRO A 345 -25.79 6.73 2.46
C PRO A 345 -26.17 5.34 1.93
N GLU A 346 -27.42 4.92 2.15
CA GLU A 346 -27.92 3.62 1.69
C GLU A 346 -28.14 3.63 0.17
N ASP A 347 -28.83 4.65 -0.34
CA ASP A 347 -29.04 4.80 -1.79
C ASP A 347 -27.70 4.97 -2.50
N ILE A 348 -26.79 5.81 -1.98
CA ILE A 348 -25.45 5.97 -2.55
C ILE A 348 -24.71 4.63 -2.62
N ALA A 349 -24.78 3.81 -1.57
CA ALA A 349 -24.14 2.49 -1.57
C ALA A 349 -24.79 1.54 -2.58
N TRP A 350 -26.12 1.57 -2.70
CA TRP A 350 -26.88 0.75 -3.64
C TRP A 350 -26.56 1.14 -5.09
N GLU A 351 -26.72 2.41 -5.46
CA GLU A 351 -26.45 2.90 -6.82
C GLU A 351 -24.98 2.73 -7.20
N THR A 352 -24.06 2.89 -6.24
CA THR A 352 -22.63 2.58 -6.46
C THR A 352 -22.43 1.10 -6.77
N ALA A 353 -23.12 0.19 -6.06
CA ALA A 353 -22.99 -1.24 -6.29
C ALA A 353 -23.50 -1.64 -7.68
N ASP A 354 -24.64 -1.09 -8.11
CA ASP A 354 -25.20 -1.37 -9.44
C ASP A 354 -24.34 -0.77 -10.56
N LEU A 355 -23.86 0.47 -10.40
CA LEU A 355 -22.90 1.08 -11.33
C LEU A 355 -21.62 0.23 -11.46
N ILE A 356 -21.04 -0.23 -10.35
CA ILE A 356 -19.87 -1.12 -10.36
C ILE A 356 -20.20 -2.44 -11.04
N TYR A 357 -21.38 -3.02 -10.78
CA TYR A 357 -21.81 -4.26 -11.42
C TYR A 357 -21.86 -4.14 -12.95
N PHE A 358 -22.53 -3.13 -13.50
CA PHE A 358 -22.60 -2.96 -14.96
C PHE A 358 -21.26 -2.57 -15.58
N ALA A 359 -20.43 -1.80 -14.87
CA ALA A 359 -19.05 -1.53 -15.28
C ALA A 359 -18.25 -2.84 -15.39
N LEU A 360 -18.35 -3.73 -14.40
CA LEU A 360 -17.69 -5.05 -14.43
C LEU A 360 -18.22 -5.95 -15.54
N VAL A 361 -19.52 -5.93 -15.81
CA VAL A 361 -20.10 -6.63 -16.97
C VAL A 361 -19.47 -6.14 -18.27
N LYS A 362 -19.32 -4.82 -18.46
CA LYS A 362 -18.64 -4.24 -19.62
C LYS A 362 -17.18 -4.68 -19.69
N CYS A 363 -16.46 -4.67 -18.58
CA CYS A 363 -15.07 -5.15 -18.51
C CYS A 363 -14.97 -6.62 -18.95
N VAL A 364 -15.73 -7.52 -18.32
CA VAL A 364 -15.72 -8.97 -18.61
C VAL A 364 -16.18 -9.27 -20.04
N ALA A 365 -17.14 -8.50 -20.59
CA ALA A 365 -17.55 -8.63 -21.98
C ALA A 365 -16.36 -8.40 -22.94
N ASN A 366 -15.50 -7.43 -22.63
CA ASN A 366 -14.36 -7.00 -23.43
C ASN A 366 -13.02 -7.64 -23.02
N GLY A 367 -13.04 -8.67 -22.16
CA GLY A 367 -11.82 -9.37 -21.73
C GLY A 367 -10.96 -8.61 -20.74
N VAL A 368 -11.49 -7.54 -20.12
CA VAL A 368 -10.85 -6.78 -19.05
C VAL A 368 -11.25 -7.40 -17.71
N SER A 369 -10.27 -7.70 -16.85
CA SER A 369 -10.48 -8.24 -15.51
C SER A 369 -10.56 -7.14 -14.44
N LEU A 370 -11.09 -7.47 -13.26
CA LEU A 370 -11.06 -6.54 -12.11
C LEU A 370 -9.62 -6.15 -11.73
N ARG A 371 -8.67 -7.09 -11.83
CA ARG A 371 -7.23 -6.83 -11.63
C ARG A 371 -6.70 -5.76 -12.58
N ASP A 372 -7.11 -5.77 -13.85
CA ASP A 372 -6.69 -4.74 -14.81
C ASP A 372 -7.20 -3.35 -14.40
N VAL A 373 -8.39 -3.27 -13.81
CA VAL A 373 -8.98 -2.02 -13.30
C VAL A 373 -8.24 -1.55 -12.05
N GLU A 374 -7.99 -2.45 -11.09
CA GLU A 374 -7.21 -2.17 -9.87
C GLU A 374 -5.81 -1.64 -10.24
N GLN A 375 -5.14 -2.26 -11.21
CA GLN A 375 -3.85 -1.80 -11.71
C GLN A 375 -3.91 -0.37 -12.26
N GLN A 376 -4.98 -0.02 -12.99
CA GLN A 376 -5.15 1.34 -13.51
C GLN A 376 -5.43 2.37 -12.41
N LEU A 377 -6.15 2.00 -11.34
CA LEU A 377 -6.37 2.85 -10.18
C LEU A 377 -5.06 3.08 -9.42
N GLU A 378 -4.29 2.01 -9.20
CA GLU A 378 -2.99 2.09 -8.56
C GLU A 378 -2.02 2.98 -9.35
N ASN A 379 -1.93 2.78 -10.67
CA ASN A 379 -1.10 3.61 -11.55
C ASN A 379 -1.48 5.10 -11.47
N ARG A 380 -2.77 5.43 -11.34
CA ARG A 380 -3.23 6.82 -11.17
C ARG A 380 -2.81 7.40 -9.83
N SER A 381 -2.89 6.62 -8.75
CA SER A 381 -2.48 7.05 -7.41
C SER A 381 -0.98 7.37 -7.32
N ARG A 382 -0.18 6.71 -8.17
CA ARG A 382 1.29 6.85 -8.22
C ARG A 382 1.78 8.01 -9.10
N LYS A 383 0.91 8.71 -9.83
CA LYS A 383 1.34 9.85 -10.67
C LYS A 383 1.76 11.05 -9.83
N ILE A 384 2.87 11.67 -10.23
CA ILE A 384 3.38 12.91 -9.64
C ILE A 384 2.61 14.08 -10.24
N THR A 385 2.44 14.09 -11.57
CA THR A 385 1.67 15.14 -12.25
C THR A 385 0.17 14.85 -12.15
N ARG A 386 -0.57 15.72 -11.46
CA ARG A 386 -2.02 15.63 -11.36
C ARG A 386 -2.69 16.37 -12.51
N ARG A 387 -3.76 15.78 -13.06
CA ARG A 387 -4.63 16.51 -13.98
C ARG A 387 -5.33 17.63 -13.21
N PRO A 388 -5.61 18.78 -13.84
CA PRO A 388 -6.25 19.94 -13.19
C PRO A 388 -7.71 19.69 -12.75
N GLY A 389 -8.24 18.49 -12.96
CA GLY A 389 -9.54 18.06 -12.40
C GLY A 389 -10.77 18.64 -13.08
N HIS A 390 -10.62 19.43 -14.15
CA HIS A 390 -11.75 20.05 -14.83
C HIS A 390 -12.67 19.01 -15.49
N ALA A 391 -13.96 19.09 -15.17
CA ALA A 391 -14.99 18.35 -15.87
C ALA A 391 -15.01 18.75 -17.35
N LYS A 392 -15.35 17.81 -18.23
CA LYS A 392 -15.58 18.14 -19.64
C LYS A 392 -16.82 19.04 -19.73
N PRO A 393 -16.90 19.98 -20.68
CA PRO A 393 -17.98 20.97 -20.75
C PRO A 393 -19.40 20.39 -20.71
N LYS A 394 -19.62 19.21 -21.33
CA LYS A 394 -20.92 18.52 -21.32
C LYS A 394 -21.39 18.02 -19.94
N TRP A 395 -20.47 17.92 -18.99
CA TRP A 395 -20.69 17.40 -17.63
C TRP A 395 -20.34 18.43 -16.54
N ASP A 396 -20.03 19.68 -16.94
CA ASP A 396 -19.76 20.76 -16.01
C ASP A 396 -21.09 21.29 -15.45
N VAL A 397 -21.39 20.87 -14.23
CA VAL A 397 -22.64 21.22 -13.53
C VAL A 397 -22.68 22.72 -13.24
N SER A 398 -21.54 23.32 -12.90
CA SER A 398 -21.36 24.75 -12.69
C SER A 398 -21.64 25.58 -13.97
N ALA A 399 -21.28 25.06 -15.14
CA ALA A 399 -21.60 25.70 -16.42
C ALA A 399 -23.08 25.58 -16.80
N LYS A 400 -23.73 24.45 -16.45
CA LYS A 400 -25.18 24.25 -16.64
C LYS A 400 -26.00 25.16 -15.73
N GLU A 401 -25.64 25.28 -14.45
CA GLU A 401 -26.31 26.15 -13.49
C GLU A 401 -26.20 27.63 -13.88
N ALA A 402 -25.02 28.06 -14.36
CA ALA A 402 -24.81 29.41 -14.89
C ALA A 402 -25.63 29.71 -16.16
N ALA A 403 -25.82 28.72 -17.04
CA ALA A 403 -26.64 28.86 -18.25
C ALA A 403 -28.15 28.92 -17.93
N THR A 404 -28.62 28.15 -16.94
CA THR A 404 -30.01 28.23 -16.46
C THR A 404 -30.30 29.50 -15.66
N ALA A 405 -29.32 30.05 -14.94
CA ALA A 405 -29.45 31.33 -14.24
C ALA A 405 -29.55 32.52 -15.21
N ALA A 406 -28.99 32.42 -16.42
CA ALA A 406 -29.06 33.47 -17.43
C ALA A 406 -30.39 33.51 -18.22
N SER A 407 -31.23 32.47 -18.13
CA SER A 407 -32.53 32.40 -18.83
C SER A 407 -33.77 32.56 -17.93
N ALA A 408 -33.59 32.71 -16.62
CA ALA A 408 -34.70 32.92 -15.69
C ALA A 408 -34.97 34.43 -15.54
N SER A 409 -36.14 34.89 -15.98
CA SER A 409 -36.62 36.24 -15.68
C SER A 409 -36.72 36.44 -14.16
N ALA A 410 -36.36 37.64 -13.72
CA ALA A 410 -36.19 38.06 -12.33
C ALA A 410 -37.21 37.43 -11.35
N PRO A 411 -36.76 36.80 -10.24
CA PRO A 411 -37.66 36.42 -9.17
C PRO A 411 -38.23 37.67 -8.51
N ALA A 412 -39.52 37.63 -8.20
CA ALA A 412 -40.18 38.60 -7.34
C ALA A 412 -39.44 38.69 -5.98
N ALA A 413 -39.49 39.88 -5.39
CA ALA A 413 -38.82 40.22 -4.13
C ALA A 413 -39.01 39.16 -3.04
N PRO A 414 -37.97 38.85 -2.25
CA PRO A 414 -38.02 37.79 -1.24
C PRO A 414 -39.05 38.15 -0.17
N ALA A 415 -39.96 37.21 0.11
CA ALA A 415 -40.82 37.27 1.28
C ALA A 415 -39.95 37.28 2.56
N PRO A 416 -40.38 37.99 3.61
CA PRO A 416 -39.60 38.12 4.84
C PRO A 416 -39.35 36.75 5.47
N ALA A 417 -38.14 36.58 6.00
CA ALA A 417 -37.67 35.35 6.62
C ALA A 417 -38.64 34.82 7.70
N PRO A 418 -38.90 33.50 7.74
CA PRO A 418 -39.64 32.92 8.84
C PRO A 418 -38.83 33.07 10.14
N ALA A 419 -39.52 33.49 11.19
CA ALA A 419 -38.95 33.66 12.53
C ALA A 419 -38.28 32.36 13.02
N PRO A 420 -37.22 32.45 13.83
CA PRO A 420 -36.53 31.29 14.36
C PRO A 420 -37.50 30.40 15.13
N VAL A 421 -37.58 29.14 14.72
CA VAL A 421 -38.38 28.12 15.42
C VAL A 421 -37.78 27.96 16.81
N SER A 422 -38.52 28.39 17.82
CA SER A 422 -38.17 28.21 19.22
C SER A 422 -38.06 26.71 19.52
N ALA A 423 -36.95 26.32 20.15
CA ALA A 423 -36.79 24.98 20.70
C ALA A 423 -37.99 24.68 21.63
N PRO A 424 -38.64 23.52 21.51
CA PRO A 424 -39.77 23.21 22.36
C PRO A 424 -39.29 23.12 23.81
N SER A 425 -39.84 23.99 24.66
CA SER A 425 -39.75 23.89 26.12
C SER A 425 -40.26 22.52 26.55
N LYS A 426 -39.36 21.58 26.82
CA LYS A 426 -39.69 20.29 27.43
C LYS A 426 -39.43 20.37 28.91
N THR A 427 -40.36 20.95 29.66
CA THR A 427 -40.42 20.92 31.14
C THR A 427 -40.93 19.57 31.68
N GLY A 428 -40.68 18.47 30.97
CA GLY A 428 -41.10 17.11 31.34
C GLY A 428 -39.94 16.23 31.79
N ARG A 429 -40.23 15.20 32.58
CA ARG A 429 -39.24 14.18 33.00
C ARG A 429 -38.68 13.49 31.76
N ILE A 430 -37.36 13.43 31.62
CA ILE A 430 -36.70 12.68 30.55
C ILE A 430 -36.98 11.19 30.79
N LEU A 431 -37.63 10.53 29.83
CA LEU A 431 -37.96 9.11 29.88
C LEU A 431 -37.23 8.37 28.77
N MET A 432 -36.60 7.24 29.10
CA MET A 432 -36.03 6.34 28.12
C MET A 432 -37.15 5.58 27.41
N LYS A 433 -37.19 5.66 26.08
CA LYS A 433 -38.16 4.89 25.29
C LYS A 433 -37.70 3.44 25.19
N SER A 434 -38.57 2.50 25.54
CA SER A 434 -38.31 1.05 25.42
C SER A 434 -39.07 0.47 24.23
N TYR A 435 -38.41 -0.40 23.46
CA TYR A 435 -39.00 -1.04 22.29
C TYR A 435 -38.86 -2.57 22.38
N LYS A 436 -39.84 -3.32 21.86
CA LYS A 436 -39.76 -4.78 21.72
C LYS A 436 -39.35 -5.13 20.29
N MET A 437 -38.15 -5.65 20.12
CA MET A 437 -37.56 -5.88 18.78
C MET A 437 -38.45 -6.73 17.86
N LYS A 438 -39.10 -7.77 18.40
CA LYS A 438 -39.97 -8.68 17.63
C LYS A 438 -41.25 -8.04 17.09
N SER A 439 -41.67 -6.89 17.62
CA SER A 439 -42.89 -6.21 17.21
C SER A 439 -42.63 -5.01 16.29
N LEU A 440 -41.39 -4.82 15.85
CA LEU A 440 -41.00 -3.71 14.98
C LEU A 440 -40.79 -4.21 13.55
N SER A 441 -41.19 -3.39 12.58
CA SER A 441 -40.81 -3.58 11.19
C SER A 441 -39.29 -3.41 11.01
N VAL A 442 -38.74 -3.95 9.92
CA VAL A 442 -37.31 -3.77 9.60
C VAL A 442 -36.96 -2.28 9.48
N ASP A 443 -37.86 -1.48 8.91
CA ASP A 443 -37.69 -0.03 8.76
C ASP A 443 -37.68 0.70 10.11
N ASP A 444 -38.55 0.31 11.06
CA ASP A 444 -38.55 0.88 12.41
C ASP A 444 -37.29 0.47 13.19
N GLN A 445 -36.76 -0.73 12.97
CA GLN A 445 -35.51 -1.17 13.56
C GLN A 445 -34.33 -0.32 13.05
N SER A 446 -34.25 -0.09 11.73
CA SER A 446 -33.23 0.76 11.13
C SER A 446 -33.28 2.19 11.69
N LYS A 447 -34.47 2.76 11.85
CA LYS A 447 -34.66 4.10 12.45
C LYS A 447 -34.20 4.19 13.90
N LEU A 448 -34.34 3.12 14.69
CA LEU A 448 -33.88 3.08 16.08
C LEU A 448 -32.36 2.98 16.21
N LEU A 449 -31.67 2.50 15.18
CA LEU A 449 -30.20 2.38 15.15
C LEU A 449 -29.51 3.68 14.71
N LEU A 450 -30.28 4.65 14.20
CA LEU A 450 -29.75 5.96 13.84
C LEU A 450 -29.27 6.69 15.09
N ARG A 451 -28.01 7.16 15.04
CA ARG A 451 -27.49 8.08 16.05
C ARG A 451 -28.07 9.48 15.80
N PRO A 452 -28.28 10.30 16.84
CA PRO A 452 -28.69 11.68 16.65
C PRO A 452 -27.72 12.41 15.73
N ILE A 453 -28.24 12.97 14.64
CA ILE A 453 -27.44 13.76 13.69
C ILE A 453 -27.12 15.09 14.35
N ILE A 454 -25.82 15.38 14.51
CA ILE A 454 -25.33 16.69 14.90
C ILE A 454 -25.04 17.46 13.60
N GLN A 455 -25.62 18.64 13.44
CA GLN A 455 -25.40 19.48 12.26
C GLN A 455 -23.96 20.05 12.27
N SER A 456 -23.07 19.44 11.48
CA SER A 456 -21.63 19.76 11.48
C SER A 456 -21.28 21.14 10.92
N ASN A 457 -22.11 21.71 10.04
CA ASN A 457 -21.82 22.96 9.35
C ASN A 457 -21.81 24.17 10.30
N ASP A 458 -22.76 24.22 11.23
CA ASP A 458 -22.86 25.29 12.23
C ASP A 458 -21.69 25.27 13.24
N ILE A 459 -21.17 24.07 13.52
CA ILE A 459 -20.01 23.89 14.39
C ILE A 459 -18.75 24.37 13.68
N MET A 460 -18.56 24.00 12.42
CA MET A 460 -17.38 24.41 11.64
C MET A 460 -17.32 25.93 11.44
N ALA A 461 -18.45 26.59 11.23
CA ALA A 461 -18.53 28.05 11.14
C ALA A 461 -18.09 28.75 12.44
N ARG A 462 -18.31 28.13 13.60
CA ARG A 462 -17.89 28.65 14.92
C ARG A 462 -16.44 28.33 15.26
N VAL A 463 -15.93 27.18 14.83
CA VAL A 463 -14.56 26.72 15.14
C VAL A 463 -13.51 27.39 14.25
N LYS A 464 -13.81 27.62 12.97
CA LYS A 464 -12.85 28.15 12.01
C LYS A 464 -12.17 29.46 12.46
N PRO A 465 -12.88 30.49 12.97
CA PRO A 465 -12.25 31.72 13.45
C PRO A 465 -11.32 31.50 14.66
N ILE A 466 -11.61 30.51 15.51
CA ILE A 466 -10.78 30.16 16.67
C ILE A 466 -9.44 29.56 16.20
N VAL A 467 -9.51 28.63 15.24
CA VAL A 467 -8.31 27.98 14.67
C VAL A 467 -7.44 29.00 13.95
N GLU A 468 -8.03 29.92 13.18
CA GLU A 468 -7.32 31.00 12.50
C GLU A 468 -6.66 31.95 13.50
N ALA A 469 -7.37 32.36 14.56
CA ALA A 469 -6.81 33.21 15.60
C ALA A 469 -5.61 32.57 16.32
N VAL A 470 -5.70 31.28 16.67
CA VAL A 470 -4.59 30.54 17.31
C VAL A 470 -3.42 30.34 16.34
N ARG A 471 -3.68 30.10 15.06
CA ARG A 471 -2.62 29.97 14.04
C ARG A 471 -1.85 31.27 13.85
N GLU A 472 -2.54 32.40 13.82
CA GLU A 472 -1.92 33.71 13.55
C GLU A 472 -1.29 34.34 14.79
N ARG A 473 -1.93 34.21 15.96
CA ARG A 473 -1.54 34.93 17.19
C ARG A 473 -1.06 34.03 18.33
N GLY A 474 -1.05 32.70 18.14
CA GLY A 474 -0.55 31.73 19.10
C GLY A 474 -1.14 31.92 20.50
N ASP A 475 -0.26 32.00 21.50
CA ASP A 475 -0.60 32.14 22.92
C ASP A 475 -1.45 33.39 23.23
N ALA A 476 -1.28 34.48 22.48
CA ALA A 476 -2.08 35.68 22.70
C ALA A 476 -3.57 35.42 22.40
N ALA A 477 -3.87 34.63 21.36
CA ALA A 477 -5.25 34.21 21.09
C ALA A 477 -5.78 33.25 22.15
N LEU A 478 -4.95 32.34 22.69
CA LEU A 478 -5.37 31.43 23.75
C LEU A 478 -5.75 32.19 25.03
N LEU A 479 -4.96 33.18 25.44
CA LEU A 479 -5.26 34.03 26.60
C LEU A 479 -6.53 34.86 26.39
N GLU A 480 -6.71 35.43 25.20
CA GLU A 480 -7.91 36.17 24.81
C GLU A 480 -9.17 35.29 24.89
N LEU A 481 -9.10 34.07 24.33
CA LEU A 481 -10.20 33.12 24.33
C LEU A 481 -10.52 32.60 25.73
N THR A 482 -9.50 32.35 26.56
CA THR A 482 -9.65 31.96 27.96
C THR A 482 -10.38 33.04 28.76
N ALA A 483 -9.97 34.30 28.60
CA ALA A 483 -10.65 35.43 29.24
C ALA A 483 -12.12 35.55 28.79
N LYS A 484 -12.39 35.28 27.53
CA LYS A 484 -13.73 35.38 26.93
C LYS A 484 -14.67 34.26 27.38
N PHE A 485 -14.20 33.02 27.42
CA PHE A 485 -15.06 31.84 27.64
C PHE A 485 -15.01 31.33 29.09
N ASP A 486 -13.83 31.35 29.72
CA ASP A 486 -13.65 30.86 31.09
C ASP A 486 -13.76 31.98 32.13
N GLY A 487 -13.74 33.25 31.68
CA GLY A 487 -13.94 34.41 32.54
C GLY A 487 -12.74 34.74 33.45
N VAL A 488 -11.56 34.18 33.16
CA VAL A 488 -10.34 34.35 33.96
C VAL A 488 -9.23 34.93 33.09
N GLN A 489 -8.51 35.92 33.61
CA GLN A 489 -7.32 36.49 32.98
C GLN A 489 -6.08 35.72 33.43
N LEU A 490 -5.43 35.01 32.51
CA LEU A 490 -4.20 34.27 32.78
C LEU A 490 -2.98 35.02 32.23
N ASN A 491 -1.83 34.83 32.90
CA ASN A 491 -0.54 35.38 32.44
C ASN A 491 0.34 34.33 31.75
N LYS A 492 -0.06 33.06 31.78
CA LYS A 492 0.68 31.92 31.22
C LYS A 492 -0.32 30.92 30.65
N THR A 493 0.04 30.34 29.51
CA THR A 493 -0.70 29.27 28.81
C THR A 493 -0.33 27.87 29.30
N VAL A 494 0.78 27.76 30.03
CA VAL A 494 1.34 26.49 30.49
C VAL A 494 1.49 26.49 32.01
N ILE A 495 1.11 25.37 32.63
CA ILE A 495 1.39 25.06 34.04
C ILE A 495 2.48 23.97 34.04
N SER A 496 3.66 24.31 34.55
CA SER A 496 4.78 23.35 34.67
C SER A 496 4.89 22.83 36.10
N ALA A 497 5.33 21.58 36.25
CA ALA A 497 5.70 21.03 37.54
C ALA A 497 6.89 21.81 38.14
N PRO A 498 7.01 21.89 39.49
CA PRO A 498 6.12 21.28 40.49
C PRO A 498 4.83 22.10 40.69
N PHE A 499 3.70 21.39 40.81
CA PHE A 499 2.40 22.00 41.06
C PHE A 499 2.25 22.46 42.51
N SER A 500 1.30 23.34 42.81
CA SER A 500 1.09 23.81 44.18
C SER A 500 0.60 22.66 45.07
N PRO A 501 1.08 22.53 46.33
CA PRO A 501 0.66 21.45 47.23
C PRO A 501 -0.86 21.36 47.41
N GLU A 502 -1.53 22.52 47.43
CA GLU A 502 -2.99 22.67 47.52
C GLU A 502 -3.73 22.02 46.34
N SER A 503 -3.15 22.08 45.12
CA SER A 503 -3.71 21.45 43.92
C SER A 503 -3.51 19.94 43.87
N MET A 504 -2.70 19.37 44.77
CA MET A 504 -2.35 17.95 44.85
C MET A 504 -2.99 17.24 46.07
N VAL A 505 -3.86 17.93 46.80
CA VAL A 505 -4.61 17.36 47.92
C VAL A 505 -5.81 16.60 47.38
N LEU A 506 -5.72 15.27 47.41
CA LEU A 506 -6.82 14.35 47.18
C LEU A 506 -7.07 13.55 48.45
N ASP A 507 -8.34 13.26 48.77
CA ASP A 507 -8.66 12.35 49.85
C ASP A 507 -8.09 10.95 49.56
N GLU A 508 -7.74 10.22 50.62
CA GLU A 508 -7.03 8.94 50.49
C GLU A 508 -7.83 7.90 49.70
N LYS A 509 -9.15 7.92 49.80
CA LYS A 509 -10.02 6.97 49.10
C LYS A 509 -10.01 7.26 47.60
N THR A 510 -10.13 8.52 47.19
CA THR A 510 -10.04 8.92 45.78
C THR A 510 -8.65 8.64 45.22
N ARG A 511 -7.59 8.92 45.98
CA ARG A 511 -6.20 8.59 45.59
C ARG A 511 -6.04 7.11 45.33
N ALA A 512 -6.43 6.26 46.29
CA ALA A 512 -6.34 4.81 46.15
C ALA A 512 -7.16 4.27 44.95
N ALA A 513 -8.31 4.88 44.65
CA ALA A 513 -9.12 4.52 43.49
C ALA A 513 -8.45 4.90 42.16
N ILE A 514 -7.81 6.07 42.09
CA ILE A 514 -7.05 6.50 40.92
C ILE A 514 -5.83 5.60 40.70
N ASP A 515 -5.08 5.30 41.77
CA ASP A 515 -3.90 4.43 41.71
C ASP A 515 -4.30 3.02 41.23
N GLN A 516 -5.39 2.47 41.76
CA GLN A 516 -5.90 1.18 41.31
C GLN A 516 -6.33 1.18 39.83
N ALA A 517 -6.94 2.27 39.35
CA ALA A 517 -7.31 2.41 37.95
C ALA A 517 -6.07 2.54 37.06
N TYR A 518 -5.08 3.34 37.48
CA TYR A 518 -3.80 3.49 36.80
C TYR A 518 -3.08 2.15 36.67
N ASP A 519 -2.95 1.39 37.75
CA ASP A 519 -2.28 0.09 37.75
C ASP A 519 -2.93 -0.89 36.77
N ASN A 520 -4.26 -0.90 36.71
CA ASN A 520 -5.01 -1.76 35.78
C ASN A 520 -4.80 -1.34 34.31
N ILE A 521 -4.87 -0.05 34.03
CA ILE A 521 -4.65 0.52 32.68
C ILE A 521 -3.22 0.27 32.25
N GLN A 522 -2.24 0.57 33.11
CA GLN A 522 -0.82 0.37 32.84
C GLN A 522 -0.53 -1.10 32.58
N LYS A 523 -1.04 -2.02 33.41
CA LYS A 523 -0.84 -3.47 33.23
C LYS A 523 -1.42 -3.95 31.89
N PHE A 524 -2.61 -3.49 31.52
CA PHE A 524 -3.24 -3.84 30.24
C PHE A 524 -2.44 -3.33 29.04
N HIS A 525 -2.00 -2.06 29.06
CA HIS A 525 -1.24 -1.46 27.96
C HIS A 525 0.23 -1.91 27.92
N ALA A 526 0.86 -2.18 29.06
CA ALA A 526 2.21 -2.73 29.10
C ALA A 526 2.29 -4.12 28.47
N ALA A 527 1.23 -4.93 28.62
CA ALA A 527 1.12 -6.22 27.95
C ALA A 527 0.96 -6.12 26.40
N GLN A 528 0.67 -4.93 25.87
CA GLN A 528 0.59 -4.67 24.43
C GLN A 528 1.93 -4.25 23.84
N ILE A 529 2.93 -3.94 24.69
CA ILE A 529 4.29 -3.64 24.24
C ILE A 529 4.94 -5.00 23.96
N LEU A 530 5.26 -5.26 22.69
CA LEU A 530 5.93 -6.48 22.21
C LEU A 530 7.09 -6.84 23.15
N SER A 531 7.00 -8.00 23.79
CA SER A 531 8.12 -8.58 24.53
C SER A 531 9.25 -8.81 23.54
N ALA A 532 10.35 -8.07 23.68
CA ALA A 532 11.60 -8.38 23.02
C ALA A 532 12.04 -9.78 23.47
N HIS A 533 11.77 -10.78 22.64
CA HIS A 533 12.32 -12.13 22.75
C HIS A 533 13.04 -12.46 21.46
#